data_AF-A0A3S0Z8X8-F1
#
_entry.id   AF-A0A3S0Z8X8-F1
#
_cell.length_a   1.000
_cell.length_b   1.000
_cell.length_c   1.000
_cell.angle_alpha   90.00
_cell.angle_beta   90.00
_cell.angle_gamma   90.00
#
_symmetry.space_group_name_H-M   'P 1'
#
loop_
_entity.id
_entity.type
_entity.pdbx_description
1 polymer ?
#
loop_
_entity_poly.entity_id
_entity_poly.type
_entity_poly.pdbx_seq_one_letter_code
_entity_poly.pdbx_strand_id
1 'polypeptide(L)'
;MSKFYAALVAGLLLAPGVHAADQKMGAADIKKNLEAAASDPAKVTAYCAMSKKMDEIGDDEKKAQAAGDEIDGYFKTLGDDFENAWDAGQDAADGSAEATAMDQAVSTLDGKCK
;
A
#
# COMPACT_ATOMS: atom_id res chain seq x y z
N MET A 1 64.87 10.40 -17.68
CA MET A 1 65.01 9.38 -16.62
C MET A 1 64.04 9.70 -15.50
N SER A 2 63.49 8.65 -14.86
CA SER A 2 62.37 8.57 -13.88
C SER A 2 60.97 8.67 -14.51
N LYS A 3 60.24 7.58 -14.86
CA LYS A 3 59.76 6.35 -14.15
C LYS A 3 58.42 6.57 -13.42
N PHE A 4 57.35 6.00 -14.03
CA PHE A 4 56.10 5.36 -13.50
C PHE A 4 55.31 6.13 -12.41
N TYR A 5 53.98 6.28 -12.43
CA TYR A 5 52.86 5.31 -12.45
C TYR A 5 51.60 6.04 -13.01
N ALA A 6 50.80 5.52 -13.95
CA ALA A 6 49.75 4.50 -13.83
C ALA A 6 48.55 4.85 -12.92
N ALA A 7 47.35 4.77 -13.51
CA ALA A 7 45.99 4.76 -12.93
C ALA A 7 45.46 6.13 -12.47
N LEU A 8 44.18 6.50 -12.65
CA LEU A 8 42.97 5.71 -12.84
C LEU A 8 41.90 6.61 -13.50
N VAL A 9 41.22 6.10 -14.52
CA VAL A 9 40.01 6.71 -15.10
C VAL A 9 38.89 6.62 -14.06
N ALA A 10 38.64 7.70 -13.34
CA ALA A 10 37.38 7.86 -12.59
C ALA A 10 36.41 8.67 -13.46
N GLY A 11 35.93 8.00 -14.50
CA GLY A 11 34.83 8.49 -15.30
C GLY A 11 33.53 8.41 -14.50
N LEU A 12 32.76 9.50 -14.59
CA LEU A 12 31.31 9.52 -14.67
C LEU A 12 30.47 8.95 -13.50
N LEU A 13 29.47 9.75 -13.13
CA LEU A 13 28.23 9.37 -12.43
C LEU A 13 28.29 9.31 -10.90
N LEU A 14 28.35 10.49 -10.28
CA LEU A 14 27.53 10.75 -9.09
C LEU A 14 26.26 11.49 -9.53
N ALA A 15 25.48 10.85 -10.40
CA ALA A 15 24.05 11.12 -10.46
C ALA A 15 23.42 10.31 -9.31
N PRO A 16 22.50 10.88 -8.53
CA PRO A 16 21.82 10.13 -7.47
C PRO A 16 21.25 8.87 -8.10
N GLY A 17 21.63 7.72 -7.53
CA GLY A 17 21.15 6.42 -7.97
C GLY A 17 19.64 6.49 -8.10
N VAL A 18 19.20 6.45 -9.35
CA VAL A 18 17.84 6.13 -9.74
C VAL A 18 17.57 4.76 -9.11
N HIS A 19 16.91 4.75 -7.95
CA HIS A 19 16.26 3.56 -7.42
C HIS A 19 15.04 3.29 -8.30
N ALA A 20 15.29 2.76 -9.50
CA ALA A 20 14.29 2.08 -10.32
C ALA A 20 14.36 0.58 -10.06
N ALA A 21 14.36 0.21 -8.77
CA ALA A 21 13.68 -1.01 -8.37
C ALA A 21 12.21 -0.62 -8.24
N ASP A 22 11.30 -1.43 -8.74
CA ASP A 22 9.87 -1.35 -8.44
C ASP A 22 9.73 -1.15 -6.92
N GLN A 23 9.49 0.08 -6.46
CA GLN A 23 9.54 0.41 -5.04
C GLN A 23 8.24 -0.09 -4.42
N LYS A 24 8.15 -1.41 -4.18
CA LYS A 24 7.07 -2.01 -3.39
C LYS A 24 6.94 -1.20 -2.11
N MET A 25 5.73 -0.72 -1.85
CA MET A 25 5.44 0.19 -0.74
C MET A 25 5.91 -0.44 0.57
N GLY A 26 6.70 0.29 1.35
CA GLY A 26 7.21 -0.22 2.62
C GLY A 26 6.10 -0.27 3.68
N ALA A 27 6.26 -1.15 4.68
CA ALA A 27 5.31 -1.31 5.79
C ALA A 27 4.89 0.01 6.47
N ALA A 28 5.82 0.96 6.61
CA ALA A 28 5.52 2.26 7.21
C ALA A 28 4.55 3.11 6.35
N ASP A 29 4.73 3.10 5.03
CA ASP A 29 3.88 3.84 4.09
C ASP A 29 2.52 3.16 3.94
N ILE A 30 2.47 1.82 3.93
CA ILE A 30 1.21 1.05 3.95
C ILE A 30 0.36 1.48 5.15
N LYS A 31 0.93 1.39 6.36
CA LYS A 31 0.22 1.75 7.58
C LYS A 31 -0.25 3.21 7.56
N LYS A 32 0.65 4.13 7.22
CA LYS A 32 0.36 5.57 7.17
C LYS A 32 -0.79 5.88 6.22
N ASN A 33 -0.76 5.32 5.01
CA ASN A 33 -1.74 5.64 3.97
C ASN A 33 -3.11 5.04 4.27
N LEU A 34 -3.16 3.85 4.86
CA LEU A 34 -4.41 3.25 5.36
C LEU A 34 -4.98 4.04 6.55
N GLU A 35 -4.17 4.35 7.56
CA GLU A 35 -4.61 5.08 8.77
C GLU A 35 -5.02 6.53 8.47
N ALA A 36 -4.56 7.13 7.35
CA ALA A 36 -5.00 8.44 6.92
C ALA A 36 -6.52 8.51 6.71
N ALA A 37 -7.15 7.41 6.28
CA ALA A 37 -8.61 7.33 6.15
C ALA A 37 -9.33 7.51 7.49
N ALA A 38 -8.71 7.13 8.62
CA ALA A 38 -9.31 7.24 9.95
C ALA A 38 -9.50 8.69 10.44
N SER A 39 -8.89 9.67 9.75
CA SER A 39 -8.99 11.10 10.06
C SER A 39 -10.06 11.84 9.24
N ASP A 40 -10.64 11.19 8.24
CA ASP A 40 -11.67 11.77 7.37
C ASP A 40 -13.01 11.02 7.56
N PRO A 41 -14.08 11.70 8.03
CA PRO A 41 -15.37 11.05 8.27
C PRO A 41 -16.01 10.39 7.05
N ALA A 42 -15.80 10.95 5.84
CA ALA A 42 -16.33 10.37 4.61
C ALA A 42 -15.55 9.10 4.25
N LYS A 43 -14.23 9.10 4.43
CA LYS A 43 -13.39 7.92 4.22
C LYS A 43 -13.66 6.82 5.25
N VAL A 44 -13.84 7.18 6.52
CA VAL A 44 -14.28 6.21 7.55
C VAL A 44 -15.62 5.58 7.15
N THR A 45 -16.58 6.39 6.72
CA THR A 45 -17.90 5.87 6.28
C THR A 45 -17.76 4.93 5.08
N ALA A 46 -16.96 5.30 4.09
CA ALA A 46 -16.69 4.46 2.92
C ALA A 46 -15.99 3.15 3.29
N TYR A 47 -14.97 3.22 4.16
CA TYR A 47 -14.27 2.04 4.66
C TYR A 47 -15.22 1.08 5.38
N CYS A 48 -16.08 1.58 6.27
CA CYS A 48 -17.01 0.72 7.00
C CYS A 48 -18.05 0.07 6.09
N ALA A 49 -18.52 0.78 5.06
CA ALA A 49 -19.39 0.21 4.05
C ALA A 49 -18.67 -0.87 3.22
N MET A 50 -17.43 -0.62 2.83
CA MET A 50 -16.57 -1.57 2.12
C MET A 50 -16.32 -2.83 2.95
N SER A 51 -15.90 -2.68 4.21
CA SER A 51 -15.65 -3.79 5.14
C SER A 51 -16.90 -4.65 5.31
N LYS A 52 -18.06 -4.03 5.56
CA LYS A 52 -19.34 -4.75 5.63
C LYS A 52 -19.67 -5.48 4.32
N LYS A 53 -19.40 -4.84 3.18
CA LYS A 53 -19.65 -5.46 1.88
C LYS A 53 -18.75 -6.68 1.65
N MET A 54 -17.47 -6.59 2.01
CA MET A 54 -16.52 -7.70 1.94
C MET A 54 -16.95 -8.86 2.86
N ASP A 55 -17.44 -8.57 4.07
CA ASP A 55 -18.01 -9.58 4.97
C ASP A 55 -19.26 -10.28 4.39
N GLU A 56 -20.15 -9.53 3.74
CA GLU A 56 -21.35 -10.08 3.06
C GLU A 56 -21.00 -10.97 1.86
N ILE A 57 -19.91 -10.64 1.17
CA ILE A 57 -19.38 -11.40 0.04
C ILE A 57 -18.73 -12.69 0.54
N GLY A 58 -17.87 -12.60 1.57
CA GLY A 58 -17.05 -13.71 2.07
C GLY A 58 -16.11 -14.26 0.99
N ASP A 59 -15.87 -15.57 1.00
CA ASP A 59 -15.00 -16.24 0.01
C ASP A 59 -15.71 -16.56 -1.33
N ASP A 60 -16.85 -15.92 -1.62
CA ASP A 60 -17.62 -16.18 -2.84
C ASP A 60 -17.15 -15.29 -4.01
N GLU A 61 -16.28 -15.85 -4.86
CA GLU A 61 -15.74 -15.17 -6.03
C GLU A 61 -16.83 -14.59 -6.96
N LYS A 62 -17.99 -15.25 -7.10
CA LYS A 62 -19.07 -14.74 -7.96
C LYS A 62 -19.71 -13.50 -7.37
N LYS A 63 -19.89 -13.47 -6.04
CA LYS A 63 -20.38 -12.27 -5.35
C LYS A 63 -19.35 -11.14 -5.38
N ALA A 64 -18.07 -11.46 -5.23
CA ALA A 64 -16.99 -10.48 -5.35
C ALA A 64 -17.01 -9.82 -6.73
N GLN A 65 -17.11 -10.64 -7.79
CA GLN A 65 -17.17 -10.14 -9.16
C GLN A 65 -18.44 -9.31 -9.43
N ALA A 66 -19.59 -9.70 -8.87
CA ALA A 66 -20.83 -8.93 -8.98
C ALA A 66 -20.82 -7.62 -8.17
N ALA A 67 -19.98 -7.53 -7.15
CA ALA A 67 -19.80 -6.35 -6.31
C ALA A 67 -18.62 -5.47 -6.73
N GLY A 68 -17.89 -5.82 -7.79
CA GLY A 68 -16.68 -5.11 -8.22
C GLY A 68 -16.86 -3.60 -8.36
N ASP A 69 -17.89 -3.17 -9.12
CA ASP A 69 -18.19 -1.74 -9.29
C ASP A 69 -18.49 -1.01 -7.97
N GLU A 70 -19.09 -1.71 -7.00
CA GLU A 70 -19.40 -1.16 -5.68
C GLU A 70 -18.13 -1.02 -4.83
N ILE A 71 -17.27 -2.06 -4.84
CA ILE A 71 -15.97 -2.07 -4.17
C ILE A 71 -15.05 -0.97 -4.73
N ASP A 72 -14.95 -0.88 -6.06
CA ASP A 72 -14.19 0.18 -6.75
C ASP A 72 -14.73 1.58 -6.40
N GLY A 73 -16.04 1.71 -6.20
CA GLY A 73 -16.68 2.94 -5.73
C GLY A 73 -16.22 3.36 -4.33
N TYR A 74 -16.03 2.40 -3.43
CA TYR A 74 -15.46 2.67 -2.11
C TYR A 74 -13.99 3.08 -2.21
N PHE A 75 -13.16 2.38 -2.99
CA PHE A 75 -11.75 2.74 -3.18
C PHE A 75 -11.56 4.14 -3.76
N LYS A 76 -12.39 4.55 -4.73
CA LYS A 76 -12.39 5.95 -5.23
C LYS A 76 -12.66 6.99 -4.14
N THR A 77 -13.49 6.66 -3.16
CA THR A 77 -13.78 7.56 -2.02
C THR A 77 -12.63 7.57 -1.02
N LEU A 78 -12.01 6.41 -0.80
CA LEU A 78 -10.85 6.24 0.09
C LEU A 78 -9.59 6.91 -0.49
N GLY A 79 -9.45 6.90 -1.82
CA GLY A 79 -8.44 7.57 -2.62
C GLY A 79 -7.26 6.68 -2.97
N ASP A 80 -6.53 7.07 -4.03
CA ASP A 80 -5.45 6.30 -4.64
C ASP A 80 -4.35 5.87 -3.64
N ASP A 81 -3.97 6.74 -2.69
CA ASP A 81 -2.97 6.38 -1.68
C ASP A 81 -3.42 5.21 -0.79
N PHE A 82 -4.72 5.16 -0.48
CA PHE A 82 -5.31 4.07 0.29
C PHE A 82 -5.36 2.79 -0.53
N GLU A 83 -5.84 2.87 -1.78
CA GLU A 83 -5.95 1.73 -2.69
C GLU A 83 -4.57 1.10 -2.95
N ASN A 84 -3.56 1.89 -3.28
CA ASN A 84 -2.20 1.40 -3.47
C ASN A 84 -1.63 0.73 -2.20
N ALA A 85 -1.95 1.28 -1.02
CA ALA A 85 -1.49 0.72 0.26
C ALA A 85 -2.22 -0.57 0.63
N TRP A 86 -3.51 -0.65 0.32
CA TRP A 86 -4.32 -1.85 0.46
C TRP A 86 -3.78 -2.97 -0.43
N ASP A 87 -3.55 -2.69 -1.71
CA ASP A 87 -3.00 -3.66 -2.67
C ASP A 87 -1.60 -4.14 -2.24
N ALA A 88 -0.72 -3.21 -1.85
CA ALA A 88 0.61 -3.56 -1.37
C ALA A 88 0.59 -4.43 -0.11
N GLY A 89 -0.38 -4.21 0.78
CA GLY A 89 -0.60 -5.02 1.98
C GLY A 89 -1.15 -6.40 1.66
N GLN A 90 -2.12 -6.50 0.75
CA GLN A 90 -2.70 -7.78 0.31
C GLN A 90 -1.69 -8.64 -0.46
N ASP A 91 -0.83 -8.01 -1.26
CA ASP A 91 0.27 -8.66 -1.98
C ASP A 91 1.49 -8.96 -1.08
N ALA A 92 1.44 -8.60 0.21
CA ALA A 92 2.52 -8.89 1.14
C ALA A 92 2.57 -10.37 1.49
N ALA A 93 3.77 -10.89 1.73
CA ALA A 93 3.91 -12.26 2.21
C ALA A 93 3.38 -12.39 3.64
N ASP A 94 2.68 -13.48 3.95
CA ASP A 94 2.20 -13.77 5.30
C ASP A 94 3.34 -13.68 6.33
N GLY A 95 3.08 -12.97 7.45
CA GLY A 95 4.06 -12.76 8.51
C GLY A 95 5.15 -11.73 8.20
N SER A 96 5.09 -11.05 7.06
CA SER A 96 5.95 -9.90 6.75
C SER A 96 5.60 -8.66 7.57
N ALA A 97 6.51 -7.68 7.54
CA ALA A 97 6.26 -6.38 8.18
C ALA A 97 5.11 -5.63 7.50
N GLU A 98 4.98 -5.77 6.17
CA GLU A 98 3.93 -5.18 5.35
C GLU A 98 2.56 -5.76 5.68
N ALA A 99 2.44 -7.09 5.77
CA ALA A 99 1.20 -7.76 6.19
C ALA A 99 0.81 -7.32 7.62
N THR A 100 1.78 -7.29 8.54
CA THR A 100 1.54 -6.80 9.92
C THR A 100 1.09 -5.33 9.94
N ALA A 101 1.66 -4.49 9.07
CA ALA A 101 1.29 -3.08 8.97
C ALA A 101 -0.14 -2.91 8.45
N MET A 102 -0.55 -3.71 7.46
CA MET A 102 -1.92 -3.76 6.98
C MET A 102 -2.87 -4.19 8.10
N ASP A 103 -2.60 -5.30 8.79
CA ASP A 103 -3.45 -5.80 9.89
C ASP A 103 -3.67 -4.75 10.98
N GLN A 104 -2.62 -4.03 11.37
CA GLN A 104 -2.70 -2.96 12.36
C GLN A 104 -3.55 -1.78 11.90
N ALA A 105 -3.41 -1.38 10.63
CA ALA A 105 -4.14 -0.26 10.07
C ALA A 105 -5.62 -0.61 9.87
N VAL A 106 -5.92 -1.80 9.34
CA VAL A 106 -7.27 -2.37 9.21
C VAL A 106 -7.95 -2.44 10.57
N SER A 107 -7.27 -2.99 11.59
CA SER A 107 -7.81 -3.02 12.96
C SER A 107 -8.11 -1.62 13.53
N THR A 108 -7.28 -0.62 13.18
CA THR A 108 -7.52 0.77 13.58
C THR A 108 -8.75 1.37 12.91
N LEU A 109 -8.94 1.09 11.62
CA LEU A 109 -10.10 1.53 10.84
C LEU A 109 -11.39 0.82 11.28
N ASP A 110 -11.34 -0.49 11.51
CA ASP A 110 -12.46 -1.28 12.06
C ASP A 110 -12.90 -0.73 13.42
N GLY A 111 -11.95 -0.31 14.26
CA GLY A 111 -12.25 0.37 15.53
C GLY A 111 -13.04 1.68 15.40
N LYS A 112 -13.10 2.26 14.18
CA LYS A 112 -13.95 3.43 13.85
C LYS A 112 -15.33 3.04 13.35
N CYS A 113 -15.53 1.80 12.89
CA CYS A 113 -16.80 1.29 12.41
C CYS A 113 -17.67 0.86 13.60
N LYS A 114 -18.45 1.80 14.12
CA LYS A 114 -19.40 1.60 15.21
C LYS A 114 -20.82 1.92 14.77
#